data_AF-A0A935H6C0-F1
#
_entry.id   AF-A0A935H6C0-F1
#
_cell.length_a   1.000
_cell.length_b   1.000
_cell.length_c   1.000
_cell.angle_alpha   90.00
_cell.angle_beta   90.00
_cell.angle_gamma   90.00
#
_symmetry.space_group_name_H-M   'P 1'
#
loop_
_entity.id
_entity.type
_entity.pdbx_description
1 polymer ?
#
loop_
_entity_poly.entity_id
_entity_poly.type
_entity_poly.pdbx_seq_one_letter_code
_entity_poly.pdbx_strand_id
1 'polypeptide(L)'
;MIAWTDYEAGEHRIACPSCGRGGRDKTAGLTVERDGNGVVHCFRCAYTESHHPERGIVRRAPTIKPAFKAQGPKHERLNDWGLNLWNSAQELSGTALLYLASRRCAVPPADTHLRWHPSLKHPSGYVGPALVALVTHIHSREHLSLHRTWITPTGKADLETPRLPLANHSLKEGVIRLYPDDWVTNWLGIAEGIETALSMAHAYQPVWATIDAGHLAQFPVLAGVGELVIAQDKDAAGMAAASICANRWAHEGRTVLVTDQQQNDLNDVLKEAA
;
A
#
# COMPACT_ATOMS: atom_id res chain seq x y z
N MET A 1 -10.11 0.08 -37.73
CA MET A 1 -9.83 1.23 -38.63
C MET A 1 -11.00 2.17 -38.53
N ILE A 2 -10.79 3.49 -38.51
CA ILE A 2 -11.88 4.46 -38.39
C ILE A 2 -12.55 4.59 -39.76
N ALA A 3 -13.87 4.43 -39.81
CA ALA A 3 -14.67 4.72 -40.99
C ALA A 3 -15.06 6.21 -40.95
N TRP A 4 -14.22 7.07 -41.52
CA TRP A 4 -14.35 8.53 -41.47
C TRP A 4 -15.65 9.04 -42.10
N THR A 5 -16.22 8.29 -43.05
CA THR A 5 -17.50 8.58 -43.71
C THR A 5 -18.72 8.44 -42.79
N ASP A 6 -18.56 7.81 -41.62
CA ASP A 6 -19.67 7.53 -40.71
C ASP A 6 -19.91 8.68 -39.70
N TYR A 7 -19.12 9.75 -39.79
CA TYR A 7 -19.14 10.88 -38.85
C TYR A 7 -19.43 12.20 -39.57
N GLU A 8 -20.44 12.91 -39.10
CA GLU A 8 -20.71 14.29 -39.53
C GLU A 8 -19.66 15.27 -38.98
N ALA A 9 -19.59 16.47 -39.55
CA ALA A 9 -18.70 17.53 -39.07
C ALA A 9 -18.99 17.87 -37.59
N GLY A 10 -17.96 17.87 -36.75
CA GLY A 10 -18.08 18.11 -35.31
C GLY A 10 -17.16 17.22 -34.46
N GLU A 11 -17.39 17.24 -33.16
CA GLU A 11 -16.66 16.44 -32.18
C GLU A 11 -17.43 15.19 -31.77
N HIS A 12 -16.76 14.04 -31.81
CA HIS A 12 -17.31 12.74 -31.50
C HIS A 12 -16.44 12.01 -30.47
N ARG A 13 -17.07 11.11 -29.72
CA ARG A 13 -16.39 10.25 -28.74
C ARG A 13 -16.54 8.79 -29.12
N ILE A 14 -15.43 8.14 -29.43
CA ILE A 14 -15.39 6.78 -29.99
C ILE A 14 -14.46 5.85 -29.21
N ALA A 15 -14.59 4.54 -29.45
CA ALA A 15 -13.62 3.57 -28.98
C ALA A 15 -12.30 3.72 -29.75
N CYS A 16 -11.17 3.69 -29.04
CA CYS A 16 -9.87 3.76 -29.69
C CYS A 16 -9.64 2.49 -30.55
N PRO A 17 -9.27 2.60 -31.83
CA PRO A 17 -9.00 1.44 -32.68
C PRO A 17 -7.74 0.66 -32.27
N SER A 18 -6.89 1.23 -31.40
CA SER A 18 -5.66 0.60 -30.90
C SER A 18 -5.82 -0.01 -29.50
N CYS A 19 -6.47 0.67 -28.55
CA CYS A 19 -6.58 0.21 -27.15
C CYS A 19 -8.02 0.17 -26.60
N GLY A 20 -9.01 0.34 -27.47
CA GLY A 20 -10.42 0.32 -27.10
C GLY A 20 -10.88 -1.08 -26.74
N ARG A 21 -11.71 -1.21 -25.70
CA ARG A 21 -12.22 -2.49 -25.19
C ARG A 21 -13.65 -2.82 -25.67
N GLY A 22 -14.19 -2.05 -26.61
CA GLY A 22 -15.56 -2.19 -27.10
C GLY A 22 -16.64 -1.71 -26.11
N GLY A 23 -17.91 -1.91 -26.46
CA GLY A 23 -19.05 -1.53 -25.63
C GLY A 23 -19.18 -0.02 -25.44
N ARG A 24 -19.19 0.44 -24.17
CA ARG A 24 -19.31 1.86 -23.80
C ARG A 24 -17.97 2.61 -23.76
N ASP A 25 -16.86 1.98 -24.17
CA ASP A 25 -15.52 2.58 -24.13
C ASP A 25 -15.39 3.72 -25.16
N LYS A 26 -15.43 4.98 -24.68
CA LYS A 26 -15.38 6.21 -25.49
C LYS A 26 -14.08 6.97 -25.28
N THR A 27 -12.95 6.26 -25.31
CA THR A 27 -11.63 6.77 -24.89
C THR A 27 -10.89 7.63 -25.93
N ALA A 28 -11.36 7.70 -27.18
CA ALA A 28 -10.78 8.58 -28.20
C ALA A 28 -11.74 9.72 -28.56
N GLY A 29 -11.18 10.91 -28.74
CA GLY A 29 -11.86 12.06 -29.34
C GLY A 29 -11.59 12.06 -30.85
N LEU A 30 -12.65 12.23 -31.63
CA LEU A 30 -12.61 12.33 -33.08
C LEU A 30 -13.20 13.68 -33.48
N THR A 31 -12.45 14.50 -34.21
CA THR A 31 -12.92 15.78 -34.74
C THR A 31 -12.97 15.68 -36.26
N VAL A 32 -14.11 16.03 -36.86
CA VAL A 32 -14.30 16.13 -38.31
C VAL A 32 -14.60 17.59 -38.67
N GLU A 33 -13.81 18.15 -39.56
CA GLU A 33 -14.03 19.48 -40.14
C GLU A 33 -15.03 19.40 -41.31
N ARG A 34 -15.62 20.55 -41.68
CA ARG A 34 -16.67 20.61 -42.72
C ARG A 34 -16.20 20.21 -44.11
N ASP A 35 -14.90 20.30 -44.36
CA ASP A 35 -14.24 19.91 -45.60
C ASP A 35 -13.84 18.42 -45.62
N GLY A 36 -14.19 17.66 -44.57
CA GLY A 36 -13.88 16.25 -44.44
C GLY A 36 -12.47 15.94 -43.90
N ASN A 37 -11.67 16.96 -43.59
CA ASN A 37 -10.46 16.75 -42.80
C ASN A 37 -10.84 16.27 -41.39
N GLY A 38 -10.00 15.44 -40.79
CA GLY A 38 -10.30 14.98 -39.44
C GLY A 38 -9.10 14.46 -38.69
N VAL A 39 -9.19 14.51 -37.36
CA VAL A 39 -8.16 14.03 -36.44
C VAL A 39 -8.79 13.22 -35.34
N VAL A 40 -8.20 12.05 -35.08
CA VAL A 40 -8.47 11.27 -33.87
C VAL A 40 -7.32 11.41 -32.90
N HIS A 41 -7.64 11.54 -31.62
CA HIS A 41 -6.67 11.42 -30.53
C HIS A 41 -7.22 10.52 -29.41
N CYS A 42 -6.45 9.49 -29.06
CA CYS A 42 -6.77 8.63 -27.94
C CYS A 42 -6.15 9.14 -26.63
N PHE A 43 -6.99 9.43 -25.63
CA PHE A 43 -6.55 9.90 -24.33
C PHE A 43 -5.92 8.81 -23.43
N ARG A 44 -5.93 7.53 -23.86
CA ARG A 44 -5.33 6.40 -23.12
C ARG A 44 -3.99 5.95 -23.68
N CYS A 45 -3.89 5.75 -24.99
CA CYS A 45 -2.66 5.25 -25.62
C CYS A 45 -1.96 6.25 -26.57
N ALA A 46 -2.45 7.50 -26.63
CA ALA A 46 -1.94 8.55 -27.51
C ALA A 46 -1.98 8.22 -29.03
N TYR A 47 -2.74 7.19 -29.43
CA TYR A 47 -2.98 6.90 -30.85
C TYR A 47 -3.56 8.13 -31.56
N THR A 48 -2.96 8.48 -32.70
CA THR A 48 -3.39 9.60 -33.54
C THR A 48 -3.52 9.15 -34.99
N GLU A 49 -4.65 9.48 -35.61
CA GLU A 49 -4.91 9.26 -37.04
C GLU A 49 -5.45 10.57 -37.62
N SER A 50 -4.87 11.02 -38.74
CA SER A 50 -5.34 12.19 -39.48
C SER A 50 -5.87 11.74 -40.84
N HIS A 51 -7.06 12.21 -41.18
CA HIS A 51 -7.71 11.97 -42.47
C HIS A 51 -7.72 13.26 -43.28
N HIS A 52 -7.22 13.15 -44.51
CA HIS A 52 -7.25 14.21 -45.51
C HIS A 52 -7.87 13.66 -46.79
N PRO A 53 -9.03 14.17 -47.25
CA PRO A 53 -9.73 13.64 -48.43
C PRO A 53 -8.85 13.56 -49.70
N GLU A 54 -7.96 14.53 -49.90
CA GLU A 54 -7.08 14.59 -51.09
C GLU A 54 -5.75 13.85 -50.93
N ARG A 55 -5.29 13.61 -49.70
CA ARG A 55 -3.94 13.10 -49.40
C ARG A 55 -3.94 11.71 -48.77
N GLY A 56 -5.13 11.14 -48.54
CA GLY A 56 -5.31 9.85 -47.89
C GLY A 56 -5.08 9.90 -46.38
N ILE A 57 -5.02 8.71 -45.77
CA ILE A 57 -4.93 8.56 -44.32
C ILE A 57 -3.46 8.55 -43.88
N VAL A 58 -3.10 9.47 -43.00
CA VAL A 58 -1.79 9.47 -42.33
C VAL A 58 -1.95 8.87 -40.94
N ARG A 59 -1.34 7.69 -40.74
CA ARG A 59 -1.32 7.01 -39.45
C ARG A 59 -0.02 7.28 -38.73
N ARG A 60 -0.10 7.76 -37.49
CA ARG A 60 0.99 7.63 -36.53
C ARG A 60 0.61 6.56 -35.53
N ALA A 61 1.17 5.36 -35.73
CA ALA A 61 1.13 4.34 -34.71
C ALA A 61 1.79 4.91 -33.44
N PRO A 62 1.16 4.79 -32.27
CA PRO A 62 1.80 5.20 -31.04
C PRO A 62 3.11 4.41 -30.91
N THR A 63 4.19 5.10 -30.54
CA THR A 63 5.28 4.41 -29.85
C THR A 63 4.65 3.93 -28.55
N ILE A 64 4.26 2.65 -28.50
CA ILE A 64 3.85 2.03 -27.26
C ILE A 64 5.10 2.08 -26.37
N LYS A 65 5.27 3.15 -25.58
CA LYS A 65 5.87 2.99 -24.28
C LYS A 65 4.78 2.29 -23.50
N PRO A 66 4.90 0.98 -23.19
CA PRO A 66 3.92 0.37 -22.34
C PRO A 66 3.85 1.21 -21.06
N ALA A 67 2.66 1.77 -20.77
CA ALA A 67 2.39 2.40 -19.49
C ALA A 67 2.46 1.37 -18.33
N PHE A 68 2.53 0.09 -18.67
CA PHE A 68 3.20 -0.88 -17.84
C PHE A 68 4.71 -0.70 -18.01
N LYS A 69 5.34 0.07 -17.11
CA LYS A 69 6.70 -0.33 -16.72
C LYS A 69 6.57 -1.80 -16.35
N ALA A 70 7.20 -2.69 -17.10
CA ALA A 70 7.36 -4.06 -16.66
C ALA A 70 7.82 -3.96 -15.20
N GLN A 71 6.98 -4.44 -14.27
CA GLN A 71 7.42 -4.56 -12.89
C GLN A 71 8.70 -5.38 -13.00
N GLY A 72 9.82 -4.80 -12.56
CA GLY A 72 11.08 -5.52 -12.53
C GLY A 72 10.88 -6.85 -11.82
N PRO A 73 11.79 -7.82 -12.02
CA PRO A 73 11.66 -9.13 -11.40
C PRO A 73 11.32 -8.96 -9.91
N LYS A 74 10.25 -9.62 -9.47
CA LYS A 74 9.82 -9.56 -8.07
C LYS A 74 10.97 -10.10 -7.22
N HIS A 75 11.53 -9.26 -6.35
CA HIS A 75 12.54 -9.67 -5.41
C HIS A 75 11.88 -10.51 -4.31
N GLU A 76 12.37 -11.73 -4.12
CA GLU A 76 11.93 -12.58 -3.01
C GLU A 76 12.38 -12.02 -1.65
N ARG A 77 13.41 -11.17 -1.66
CA ARG A 77 14.12 -10.62 -0.49
C ARG A 77 14.38 -9.14 -0.67
N LEU A 78 14.74 -8.46 0.42
CA LEU A 78 15.14 -7.06 0.38
C LEU A 78 16.43 -6.91 -0.42
N ASN A 79 16.38 -6.13 -1.51
CA ASN A 79 17.55 -5.87 -2.34
C ASN A 79 18.52 -4.86 -1.69
N ASP A 80 19.69 -4.66 -2.30
CA ASP A 80 20.73 -3.77 -1.77
C ASP A 80 20.26 -2.32 -1.59
N TRP A 81 19.42 -1.82 -2.49
CA TRP A 81 18.86 -0.48 -2.36
C TRP A 81 17.96 -0.36 -1.12
N GLY A 82 17.09 -1.36 -0.92
CA GLY A 82 16.22 -1.41 0.26
C GLY A 82 17.02 -1.58 1.55
N LEU A 83 18.06 -2.42 1.54
CA LEU A 83 18.96 -2.59 2.68
C LEU A 83 19.72 -1.28 3.00
N ASN A 84 20.19 -0.56 1.98
CA ASN A 84 20.83 0.74 2.17
C ASN A 84 19.86 1.76 2.76
N LEU A 85 18.60 1.79 2.32
CA LEU A 85 17.58 2.65 2.91
C LEU A 85 17.29 2.27 4.38
N TRP A 86 17.23 0.98 4.70
CA TRP A 86 17.05 0.52 6.08
C TRP A 86 18.22 0.94 6.99
N ASN A 87 19.45 0.83 6.48
CA ASN A 87 20.66 1.21 7.20
C ASN A 87 20.82 2.73 7.34
N SER A 88 20.26 3.51 6.42
CA SER A 88 20.24 4.98 6.52
C SER A 88 19.08 5.52 7.38
N ALA A 89 18.10 4.68 7.71
CA ALA A 89 17.03 5.03 8.63
C ALA A 89 17.55 5.04 10.08
N GLN A 90 17.05 5.99 10.87
CA GLN A 90 17.51 6.31 12.21
C GLN A 90 16.56 5.74 13.26
N GLU A 91 17.03 5.64 14.50
CA GLU A 91 16.19 5.42 15.67
C GLU A 91 15.11 6.50 15.79
N LEU A 92 13.94 6.11 16.29
CA LEU A 92 12.77 6.98 16.41
C LEU A 92 13.09 8.24 17.21
N SER A 93 13.02 9.39 16.54
CA SER A 93 13.28 10.70 17.15
C SER A 93 12.53 11.81 16.41
N GLY A 94 12.55 13.02 16.97
CA GLY A 94 11.99 14.22 16.33
C GLY A 94 10.55 14.04 15.84
N THR A 95 10.32 14.29 14.54
CA THR A 95 8.99 14.17 13.91
C THR A 95 8.37 12.79 14.08
N ALA A 96 9.16 11.71 14.13
CA ALA A 96 8.63 10.38 14.32
C ALA A 96 8.00 10.20 15.71
N LEU A 97 8.65 10.69 16.77
CA LEU A 97 8.08 10.63 18.12
C LEU A 97 6.88 11.54 18.28
N LEU A 98 6.91 12.75 17.69
CA LEU A 98 5.75 13.65 17.68
C LEU A 98 4.55 13.02 16.97
N TYR A 99 4.80 12.39 15.82
CA TYR A 99 3.78 11.63 15.09
C TYR A 99 3.20 10.50 15.96
N LEU A 100 4.04 9.62 16.51
CA LEU A 100 3.59 8.51 17.35
C LEU A 100 2.80 9.02 18.57
N ALA A 101 3.24 10.11 19.22
CA ALA A 101 2.52 10.72 20.32
C ALA A 101 1.15 11.30 19.89
N SER A 102 1.09 12.00 18.76
CA SER A 102 -0.17 12.53 18.19
C SER A 102 -1.16 11.41 17.82
N ARG A 103 -0.62 10.25 17.46
CA ARG A 103 -1.32 9.00 17.15
C ARG A 103 -1.31 8.04 18.34
N ARG A 104 -1.00 8.49 19.56
CA ARG A 104 -1.09 7.70 20.82
C ARG A 104 -0.59 6.27 20.73
N CYS A 105 0.49 6.12 19.99
CA CYS A 105 1.23 4.89 19.86
C CYS A 105 2.25 4.83 21.00
N ALA A 106 2.39 3.67 21.63
CA ALA A 106 3.55 3.43 22.46
C ALA A 106 4.83 3.53 21.62
N VAL A 107 5.92 3.96 22.24
CA VAL A 107 7.24 3.94 21.60
C VAL A 107 7.80 2.52 21.79
N PRO A 108 8.07 1.77 20.70
CA PRO A 108 8.63 0.42 20.80
C PRO A 108 10.07 0.43 21.34
N PRO A 109 10.62 -0.73 21.76
CA PRO A 109 12.01 -0.83 22.22
C PRO A 109 13.02 -0.49 21.12
N ALA A 110 14.28 -0.22 21.50
CA ALA A 110 15.31 0.27 20.59
C ALA A 110 15.66 -0.71 19.43
N ASP A 111 15.53 -2.01 19.67
CA ASP A 111 15.78 -3.09 18.70
C ASP A 111 14.56 -3.43 17.81
N THR A 112 13.56 -2.55 17.79
CA THR A 112 12.38 -2.64 16.92
C THR A 112 12.72 -2.67 15.42
N HIS A 113 11.84 -3.29 14.63
CA HIS A 113 11.83 -3.17 13.17
C HIS A 113 11.15 -1.88 12.67
N LEU A 114 10.97 -0.86 13.52
CA LEU A 114 10.45 0.46 13.16
C LEU A 114 11.49 1.56 13.35
N ARG A 115 11.94 2.14 12.23
CA ARG A 115 12.86 3.29 12.18
C ARG A 115 12.18 4.49 11.54
N TRP A 116 12.89 5.60 11.41
CA TRP A 116 12.42 6.74 10.64
C TRP A 116 13.52 7.38 9.78
N HIS A 117 13.12 8.15 8.78
CA HIS A 117 14.01 8.89 7.90
C HIS A 117 13.50 10.34 7.77
N PRO A 118 14.33 11.37 7.98
CA PRO A 118 13.88 12.76 8.02
C PRO A 118 13.46 13.33 6.66
N SER A 119 13.96 12.77 5.56
CA SER A 119 13.78 13.31 4.21
C SER A 119 13.70 12.20 3.16
N LEU A 120 12.64 11.38 3.20
CA LEU A 120 12.44 10.25 2.30
C LEU A 120 11.63 10.65 1.07
N LYS A 121 12.11 10.27 -0.12
CA LYS A 121 11.42 10.52 -1.39
C LYS A 121 10.25 9.56 -1.62
N HIS A 122 9.07 10.12 -1.79
CA HIS A 122 7.83 9.46 -2.22
C HIS A 122 7.78 9.30 -3.75
N PRO A 123 7.15 8.25 -4.31
CA PRO A 123 7.00 8.08 -5.76
C PRO A 123 6.32 9.24 -6.49
N SER A 124 5.46 10.02 -5.82
CA SER A 124 4.82 11.23 -6.39
C SER A 124 5.79 12.40 -6.57
N GLY A 125 7.01 12.34 -6.03
CA GLY A 125 7.99 13.43 -6.01
C GLY A 125 8.04 14.20 -4.69
N TYR A 126 7.09 13.99 -3.78
CA TYR A 126 7.15 14.53 -2.42
C TYR A 126 8.40 14.02 -1.67
N VAL A 127 9.00 14.87 -0.84
CA VAL A 127 10.13 14.50 0.02
C VAL A 127 9.84 15.02 1.42
N GLY A 128 9.90 14.13 2.42
CA GLY A 128 9.63 14.51 3.80
C GLY A 128 9.87 13.39 4.80
N PRO A 129 9.60 13.63 6.09
CA PRO A 129 9.78 12.63 7.14
C PRO A 129 8.94 11.38 6.89
N ALA A 130 9.49 10.22 7.19
CA ALA A 130 8.78 8.96 7.04
C ALA A 130 9.18 7.95 8.12
N LEU A 131 8.21 7.20 8.63
CA LEU A 131 8.50 5.92 9.28
C LEU A 131 8.94 4.92 8.22
N VAL A 132 9.94 4.12 8.55
CA VAL A 132 10.47 3.04 7.72
C VAL A 132 10.42 1.78 8.57
N ALA A 133 9.57 0.83 8.19
CA ALA A 133 9.40 -0.42 8.90
C ALA A 133 9.97 -1.58 8.10
N LEU A 134 10.79 -2.42 8.73
CA LEU A 134 11.33 -3.61 8.11
C LEU A 134 10.29 -4.74 8.12
N VAL A 135 9.97 -5.23 6.92
CA VAL A 135 9.13 -6.41 6.76
C VAL A 135 10.03 -7.63 6.69
N THR A 136 9.80 -8.57 7.58
CA THR A 136 10.58 -9.81 7.70
C THR A 136 9.69 -11.01 7.57
N HIS A 137 10.20 -12.09 6.98
CA HIS A 137 9.49 -13.36 6.93
C HIS A 137 9.22 -13.85 8.35
N ILE A 138 8.02 -14.36 8.60
CA ILE A 138 7.58 -14.72 9.96
C ILE A 138 8.43 -15.85 10.57
N HIS A 139 8.74 -16.90 9.79
CA HIS A 139 9.59 -18.01 10.25
C HIS A 139 11.09 -17.81 10.01
N SER A 140 11.53 -17.59 8.78
CA SER A 140 12.97 -17.51 8.46
C SER A 140 13.65 -16.21 8.94
N ARG A 141 12.87 -15.19 9.29
CA ARG A 141 13.32 -13.83 9.66
C ARG A 141 14.08 -13.11 8.55
N GLU A 142 14.00 -13.63 7.33
CA GLU A 142 14.61 -13.01 6.17
C GLU A 142 13.99 -11.63 5.89
N HIS A 143 14.82 -10.66 5.53
CA HIS A 143 14.35 -9.33 5.16
C HIS A 143 13.65 -9.41 3.81
N LEU A 144 12.36 -9.06 3.74
CA LEU A 144 11.55 -9.20 2.55
C LEU A 144 11.34 -7.85 1.84
N SER A 145 10.99 -6.81 2.60
CA SER A 145 10.62 -5.50 2.07
C SER A 145 10.77 -4.42 3.13
N LEU A 146 10.52 -3.16 2.76
CA LEU A 146 10.26 -2.07 3.69
C LEU A 146 8.86 -1.53 3.48
N HIS A 147 8.23 -1.14 4.58
CA HIS A 147 6.96 -0.43 4.58
C HIS A 147 7.19 1.00 5.04
N ARG A 148 6.81 1.97 4.21
CA ARG A 148 7.13 3.39 4.42
C ARG A 148 5.84 4.17 4.64
N THR A 149 5.81 4.98 5.68
CA THR A 149 4.68 5.88 5.97
C THR A 149 5.22 7.30 6.08
N TRP A 150 4.84 8.18 5.16
CA TRP A 150 5.22 9.60 5.20
C TRP A 150 4.36 10.32 6.24
N ILE A 151 5.01 11.10 7.10
CA ILE A 151 4.41 11.65 8.31
C ILE A 151 4.73 13.13 8.48
N THR A 152 3.87 13.79 9.25
CA THR A 152 4.05 15.11 9.84
C THR A 152 4.03 14.95 11.37
N PRO A 153 4.35 15.99 12.15
CA PRO A 153 4.27 15.91 13.61
C PRO A 153 2.88 15.55 14.17
N THR A 154 1.80 15.71 13.39
CA THR A 154 0.42 15.55 13.87
C THR A 154 -0.39 14.52 13.09
N GLY A 155 0.22 13.82 12.13
CA GLY A 155 -0.51 12.87 11.29
C GLY A 155 0.27 12.40 10.09
N LYS A 156 -0.40 11.71 9.17
CA LYS A 156 0.20 11.28 7.90
C LYS A 156 0.39 12.49 6.99
N ALA A 157 1.39 12.45 6.12
CA ALA A 157 1.55 13.47 5.09
C ALA A 157 0.33 13.49 4.16
N ASP A 158 -0.04 14.67 3.67
CA ASP A 158 -1.15 14.85 2.72
C ASP A 158 -0.75 14.34 1.33
N LEU A 159 -0.94 13.05 1.12
CA LEU A 159 -0.62 12.31 -0.10
C LEU A 159 -1.76 11.36 -0.40
N GLU A 160 -2.01 11.06 -1.67
CA GLU A 160 -3.00 10.06 -2.08
C GLU A 160 -2.70 8.68 -1.47
N THR A 161 -1.43 8.32 -1.38
CA THR A 161 -0.95 7.05 -0.80
C THR A 161 0.19 7.31 0.19
N PRO A 162 -0.10 7.79 1.42
CA PRO A 162 0.94 8.17 2.38
C PRO A 162 1.65 6.97 2.99
N ARG A 163 1.22 5.75 2.67
CA ARG A 163 1.69 4.48 3.20
C ARG A 163 1.92 3.52 2.04
N LEU A 164 3.17 3.08 1.82
CA LEU A 164 3.53 2.22 0.70
C LEU A 164 4.65 1.23 1.07
N PRO A 165 4.51 -0.07 0.72
CA PRO A 165 5.64 -0.99 0.71
C PRO A 165 6.66 -0.61 -0.39
N LEU A 166 7.85 -1.21 -0.37
CA LEU A 166 8.74 -1.18 -1.54
C LEU A 166 8.10 -1.93 -2.70
N ALA A 167 8.14 -1.31 -3.88
CA ALA A 167 7.65 -1.94 -5.09
C ALA A 167 8.51 -3.17 -5.45
N ASN A 168 7.89 -4.15 -6.07
CA ASN A 168 8.53 -5.38 -6.58
C ASN A 168 9.29 -6.19 -5.51
N HIS A 169 8.85 -6.15 -4.25
CA HIS A 169 9.40 -6.99 -3.18
C HIS A 169 8.32 -7.93 -2.64
N SER A 170 8.73 -9.10 -2.15
CA SER A 170 7.82 -10.02 -1.48
C SER A 170 7.29 -9.42 -0.18
N LEU A 171 6.02 -9.69 0.11
CA LEU A 171 5.40 -9.50 1.42
C LEU A 171 4.84 -10.82 1.95
N LYS A 172 5.03 -11.92 1.20
CA LYS A 172 4.48 -13.24 1.54
C LYS A 172 4.98 -13.65 2.91
N GLU A 173 4.04 -13.98 3.81
CA GLU A 173 4.34 -14.38 5.19
C GLU A 173 5.18 -13.32 5.94
N GLY A 174 5.04 -12.06 5.54
CA GLY A 174 5.76 -10.92 6.11
C GLY A 174 5.09 -10.36 7.35
N VAL A 175 5.91 -9.95 8.31
CA VAL A 175 5.50 -9.22 9.53
C VAL A 175 6.48 -8.10 9.84
N ILE A 176 5.98 -7.08 10.53
CA ILE A 176 6.78 -6.00 11.11
C ILE A 176 6.88 -6.27 12.62
N ARG A 177 8.09 -6.60 13.07
CA ARG A 177 8.38 -6.92 14.47
C ARG A 177 8.60 -5.63 15.26
N LEU A 178 7.49 -5.05 15.74
CA LEU A 178 7.58 -3.83 16.55
C LEU A 178 8.27 -4.09 17.89
N TYR A 179 8.13 -5.31 18.40
CA TYR A 179 8.92 -5.86 19.50
C TYR A 179 9.74 -7.06 18.98
N PRO A 180 10.97 -7.26 19.47
CA PRO A 180 11.86 -8.33 19.00
C PRO A 180 11.34 -9.74 19.39
N ASP A 181 11.83 -10.77 18.69
CA ASP A 181 11.36 -12.15 18.87
C ASP A 181 11.62 -12.70 20.29
N ASP A 182 12.68 -12.27 20.97
CA ASP A 182 13.04 -12.72 22.32
C ASP A 182 12.09 -12.21 23.41
N TRP A 183 11.27 -11.20 23.11
CA TRP A 183 10.17 -10.78 23.98
C TRP A 183 8.92 -11.65 23.78
N VAL A 184 8.81 -12.34 22.65
CA VAL A 184 7.69 -13.23 22.35
C VAL A 184 7.90 -14.56 23.08
N THR A 185 7.21 -14.70 24.20
CA THR A 185 7.22 -15.92 25.02
C THR A 185 6.01 -16.79 24.67
N ASN A 186 5.06 -16.94 25.60
CA ASN A 186 3.84 -17.72 25.38
C ASN A 186 2.71 -16.89 24.74
N TRP A 187 2.89 -15.58 24.56
CA TRP A 187 1.86 -14.70 24.02
C TRP A 187 2.39 -13.64 23.07
N LEU A 188 1.50 -13.17 22.19
CA LEU A 188 1.78 -12.14 21.19
C LEU A 188 0.54 -11.31 20.90
N GLY A 189 0.69 -9.99 20.84
CA GLY A 189 -0.30 -9.10 20.24
C GLY A 189 -0.03 -8.90 18.75
N ILE A 190 -1.07 -8.89 17.91
CA ILE A 190 -0.96 -8.48 16.51
C ILE A 190 -2.03 -7.47 16.13
N ALA A 191 -1.73 -6.62 15.15
CA ALA A 191 -2.72 -5.81 14.45
C ALA A 191 -2.40 -5.74 12.96
N GLU A 192 -3.37 -5.30 12.15
CA GLU A 192 -3.13 -5.02 10.73
C GLU A 192 -2.01 -3.99 10.55
N GLY A 193 -2.15 -2.84 11.21
CA GLY A 193 -1.29 -1.68 11.06
C GLY A 193 -0.31 -1.46 12.20
N ILE A 194 0.77 -0.71 11.91
CA ILE A 194 1.77 -0.28 12.89
C ILE A 194 1.11 0.55 14.00
N GLU A 195 0.25 1.51 13.64
CA GLU A 195 -0.40 2.40 14.61
C GLU A 195 -1.24 1.59 15.59
N THR A 196 -2.21 0.80 15.10
CA THR A 196 -3.08 -0.04 15.92
C THR A 196 -2.31 -0.99 16.84
N ALA A 197 -1.25 -1.63 16.34
CA ALA A 197 -0.40 -2.50 17.15
C ALA A 197 0.28 -1.71 18.28
N LEU A 198 0.90 -0.56 17.98
CA LEU A 198 1.56 0.27 18.99
C LEU A 198 0.57 0.91 19.98
N SER A 199 -0.67 1.17 19.60
CA SER A 199 -1.70 1.62 20.53
C SER A 199 -2.09 0.50 21.52
N MET A 200 -2.22 -0.74 21.04
CA MET A 200 -2.42 -1.91 21.90
C MET A 200 -1.23 -2.14 22.85
N ALA A 201 -0.01 -1.80 22.44
CA ALA A 201 1.20 -1.97 23.25
C ALA A 201 1.18 -1.20 24.58
N HIS A 202 0.30 -0.20 24.75
CA HIS A 202 0.07 0.42 26.05
C HIS A 202 -0.51 -0.54 27.10
N ALA A 203 -1.29 -1.54 26.67
CA ALA A 203 -1.95 -2.50 27.55
C ALA A 203 -1.40 -3.92 27.41
N TYR A 204 -0.87 -4.27 26.24
CA TYR A 204 -0.45 -5.64 25.93
C TYR A 204 0.78 -5.67 25.04
N GLN A 205 1.88 -6.24 25.53
CA GLN A 205 3.15 -6.40 24.80
C GLN A 205 3.70 -7.82 25.01
N PRO A 206 4.49 -8.36 24.07
CA PRO A 206 4.97 -7.74 22.81
C PRO A 206 3.89 -7.67 21.73
N VAL A 207 4.09 -6.77 20.74
CA VAL A 207 3.18 -6.64 19.58
C VAL A 207 3.91 -6.65 18.24
N TRP A 208 3.29 -7.22 17.22
CA TRP A 208 3.72 -7.12 15.80
C TRP A 208 2.62 -6.52 14.92
N ALA A 209 2.98 -6.02 13.74
CA ALA A 209 2.03 -5.59 12.72
C ALA A 209 2.11 -6.51 11.49
N THR A 210 0.95 -6.83 10.88
CA THR A 210 0.86 -7.78 9.77
C THR A 210 0.86 -7.15 8.39
N ILE A 211 1.04 -5.83 8.25
CA ILE A 211 1.11 -5.06 6.98
C ILE A 211 -0.26 -4.62 6.46
N ASP A 212 -1.20 -5.55 6.29
CA ASP A 212 -2.58 -5.30 5.84
C ASP A 212 -3.56 -6.40 6.31
N ALA A 213 -4.86 -6.22 6.06
CA ALA A 213 -5.92 -7.19 6.37
C ALA A 213 -5.67 -8.57 5.76
N GLY A 214 -5.15 -8.64 4.53
CA GLY A 214 -4.91 -9.90 3.84
C GLY A 214 -3.84 -10.74 4.53
N HIS A 215 -2.76 -10.09 4.98
CA HIS A 215 -1.69 -10.74 5.74
C HIS A 215 -2.13 -11.04 7.18
N LEU A 216 -2.97 -10.21 7.80
CA LEU A 216 -3.61 -10.53 9.09
C LEU A 216 -4.41 -11.83 8.97
N ALA A 217 -5.26 -11.94 7.95
CA ALA A 217 -6.05 -13.14 7.69
C ALA A 217 -5.19 -14.37 7.46
N GLN A 218 -3.97 -14.22 6.92
CA GLN A 218 -3.02 -15.30 6.63
C GLN A 218 -2.04 -15.59 7.77
N PHE A 219 -2.07 -14.83 8.87
CA PHE A 219 -1.11 -14.98 9.96
C PHE A 219 -1.15 -16.42 10.52
N PRO A 220 -0.02 -17.16 10.48
CA PRO A 220 0.00 -18.57 10.87
C PRO A 220 0.00 -18.74 12.39
N VAL A 221 -0.29 -19.95 12.85
CA VAL A 221 -0.07 -20.34 14.25
C VAL A 221 1.43 -20.49 14.49
N LEU A 222 1.94 -19.83 15.54
CA LEU A 222 3.35 -19.85 15.87
C LEU A 222 3.66 -20.90 16.94
N ALA A 223 4.67 -21.72 16.68
CA ALA A 223 5.18 -22.65 17.67
C ALA A 223 5.69 -21.88 18.90
N GLY A 224 5.30 -22.33 20.10
CA GLY A 224 5.67 -21.69 21.36
C GLY A 224 4.72 -20.58 21.84
N VAL A 225 3.86 -20.05 20.97
CA VAL A 225 2.85 -19.05 21.36
C VAL A 225 1.53 -19.75 21.67
N GLY A 226 1.13 -19.72 22.94
CA GLY A 226 -0.13 -20.26 23.43
C GLY A 226 -1.31 -19.29 23.34
N GLU A 227 -1.04 -17.98 23.35
CA GLU A 227 -2.07 -16.93 23.34
C GLU A 227 -1.79 -15.87 22.26
N LEU A 228 -2.82 -15.52 21.49
CA LEU A 228 -2.79 -14.43 20.51
C LEU A 228 -3.84 -13.38 20.87
N VAL A 229 -3.45 -12.11 20.95
CA VAL A 229 -4.39 -10.99 21.02
C VAL A 229 -4.39 -10.25 19.68
N ILE A 230 -5.55 -10.12 19.06
CA ILE A 230 -5.72 -9.44 17.78
C ILE A 230 -6.40 -8.10 18.02
N ALA A 231 -5.67 -7.01 17.81
CA ALA A 231 -6.26 -5.68 17.74
C ALA A 231 -6.88 -5.47 16.36
N GLN A 232 -8.22 -5.37 16.36
CA GLN A 232 -9.03 -5.30 15.16
C GLN A 232 -9.32 -3.85 14.76
N ASP A 233 -9.05 -3.50 13.49
CA ASP A 233 -9.51 -2.25 12.88
C ASP A 233 -11.01 -2.35 12.55
N LYS A 234 -11.74 -1.24 12.64
CA LYS A 234 -13.21 -1.21 12.49
C LYS A 234 -13.75 -1.16 11.06
N ASP A 235 -13.02 -1.68 10.10
CA ASP A 235 -13.55 -1.84 8.75
C ASP A 235 -13.90 -3.31 8.48
N ALA A 236 -14.81 -3.54 7.53
CA ALA A 236 -15.31 -4.88 7.24
C ALA A 236 -14.20 -5.85 6.83
N ALA A 237 -13.12 -5.36 6.20
CA ALA A 237 -11.99 -6.20 5.79
C ALA A 237 -11.13 -6.59 7.00
N GLY A 238 -10.82 -5.65 7.89
CA GLY A 238 -10.10 -5.88 9.15
C GLY A 238 -10.84 -6.84 10.08
N MET A 239 -12.16 -6.67 10.24
CA MET A 239 -12.98 -7.60 11.04
C MET A 239 -13.02 -9.02 10.47
N ALA A 240 -13.21 -9.15 9.15
CA ALA A 240 -13.19 -10.45 8.50
C ALA A 240 -11.81 -11.13 8.63
N ALA A 241 -10.73 -10.37 8.46
CA ALA A 241 -9.37 -10.85 8.60
C ALA A 241 -9.05 -11.32 10.03
N ALA A 242 -9.41 -10.54 11.04
CA ALA A 242 -9.25 -10.89 12.44
C ALA A 242 -10.01 -12.18 12.77
N SER A 243 -11.26 -12.30 12.31
CA SER A 243 -12.07 -13.51 12.50
C SER A 243 -11.45 -14.75 11.84
N ILE A 244 -10.96 -14.65 10.60
CA ILE A 244 -10.26 -15.75 9.91
C ILE A 244 -9.02 -16.18 10.70
N CYS A 245 -8.20 -15.22 11.15
CA CYS A 245 -7.01 -15.51 11.95
C CYS A 245 -7.38 -16.15 13.29
N ALA A 246 -8.36 -15.61 14.00
CA ALA A 246 -8.81 -16.13 15.28
C ALA A 246 -9.33 -17.56 15.17
N ASN A 247 -10.17 -17.85 14.17
CA ASN A 247 -10.67 -19.20 13.93
C ASN A 247 -9.55 -20.20 13.67
N ARG A 248 -8.51 -19.81 12.92
CA ARG A 248 -7.32 -20.66 12.68
C ARG A 248 -6.59 -20.98 13.99
N TRP A 249 -6.34 -19.97 14.82
CA TRP A 249 -5.66 -20.15 16.11
C TRP A 249 -6.46 -20.99 17.09
N ALA A 250 -7.77 -20.75 17.20
CA ALA A 250 -8.67 -21.52 18.03
C ALA A 250 -8.78 -22.98 17.58
N HIS A 251 -8.83 -23.24 16.27
CA HIS A 251 -8.86 -24.60 15.72
C HIS A 251 -7.60 -25.42 16.08
N GLU A 252 -6.45 -24.76 16.18
CA GLU A 252 -5.18 -25.37 16.64
C GLU A 252 -5.05 -25.42 18.17
N GLY A 253 -6.14 -25.16 18.91
CA GLY A 253 -6.19 -25.26 20.37
C GLY A 253 -5.46 -24.13 21.10
N ARG A 254 -5.24 -22.98 20.45
CA ARG A 254 -4.63 -21.80 21.06
C ARG A 254 -5.67 -20.87 21.65
N THR A 255 -5.30 -20.14 22.70
CA THR A 255 -6.11 -19.03 23.21
C THR A 255 -6.02 -17.87 22.23
N VAL A 256 -7.17 -17.31 21.85
CA VAL A 256 -7.22 -16.11 21.03
C VAL A 256 -8.25 -15.13 21.54
N LEU A 257 -7.88 -13.86 21.61
CA LEU A 257 -8.74 -12.75 21.98
C LEU A 257 -8.75 -11.74 20.85
N VAL A 258 -9.93 -11.28 20.44
CA VAL A 258 -10.08 -10.20 19.46
C VAL A 258 -10.62 -8.99 20.21
N THR A 259 -9.92 -7.85 20.13
CA THR A 259 -10.36 -6.64 20.82
C THR A 259 -11.54 -6.03 20.08
N ASP A 260 -12.65 -5.77 20.78
CA ASP A 260 -13.71 -4.93 20.25
C ASP A 260 -13.35 -3.46 20.51
N GLN A 261 -12.83 -2.77 19.49
CA GLN A 261 -12.64 -1.33 19.61
C GLN A 261 -14.02 -0.67 19.67
N GLN A 262 -14.21 0.42 20.44
CA GLN A 262 -15.48 1.17 20.45
C GLN A 262 -15.50 2.33 19.44
N GLN A 263 -14.34 2.77 18.92
CA GLN A 263 -14.22 3.71 17.79
C GLN A 263 -13.14 3.26 16.79
N ASN A 264 -13.15 3.80 15.55
CA ASN A 264 -12.38 3.30 14.39
C ASN A 264 -10.85 3.34 14.54
N ASP A 265 -10.35 3.86 15.65
CA ASP A 265 -8.95 4.04 15.93
C ASP A 265 -8.78 3.97 17.46
N LEU A 266 -7.96 3.05 17.99
CA LEU A 266 -7.53 3.06 19.40
C LEU A 266 -6.99 4.46 19.80
N ASN A 267 -6.50 5.21 18.82
CA ASN A 267 -5.94 6.54 19.00
C ASN A 267 -6.98 7.62 19.25
N ASP A 268 -8.26 7.39 18.93
CA ASP A 268 -9.33 8.35 19.18
C ASP A 268 -9.97 8.15 20.57
N VAL A 269 -10.06 6.91 21.08
CA VAL A 269 -10.66 6.61 22.40
C VAL A 269 -9.97 7.34 23.55
N LEU A 270 -8.65 7.51 23.49
CA LEU A 270 -7.91 8.27 24.50
C LEU A 270 -8.21 9.80 24.44
N LYS A 271 -9.01 10.33 23.48
CA LYS A 271 -9.27 11.78 23.26
C LYS A 271 -10.35 12.27 24.19
N GLU A 272 -11.19 11.35 24.65
CA GLU A 272 -12.33 11.63 25.50
C GLU A 272 -12.02 11.40 26.99
N ALA A 273 -10.87 10.78 27.31
CA ALA A 273 -10.49 10.42 28.68
C ALA A 273 -9.38 11.30 29.30
N ALA A 274 -8.99 12.39 28.65
CA ALA A 274 -8.00 13.38 29.13
C ALA A 274 -8.66 14.74 29.35
#